data_AF-A0A5K1CFC2-F1
#
_entry.id   AF-A0A5K1CFC2-F1
#
_cell.length_a   1.000
_cell.length_b   1.000
_cell.length_c   1.000
_cell.angle_alpha   90.00
_cell.angle_beta   90.00
_cell.angle_gamma   90.00
#
_symmetry.space_group_name_H-M   'P 1'
#
loop_
_entity.id
_entity.type
_entity.pdbx_description
1 polymer ?
#
loop_
_entity_poly.entity_id
_entity_poly.type
_entity_poly.pdbx_seq_one_letter_code
_entity_poly.pdbx_strand_id
1 'polypeptide(L)'
;RHFPMTGKLLDEKPEEIVAVFDEDDDDDDEEQNSGWDEWKDDDGDADERECLCLFCDLKWSSVNALFDHCASSHAFDFIGIQRSLDLSFYEAFKLINYVRSQ
;
A
#
# COMPACT_ATOMS: atom_id res chain seq x y z
N ARG A 1 -14.02 -22.29 -49.94
CA ARG A 1 -13.55 -21.02 -49.36
C ARG A 1 -12.20 -20.71 -49.99
N HIS A 2 -12.18 -19.84 -51.00
CA HIS A 2 -10.95 -19.44 -51.69
C HIS A 2 -10.97 -17.91 -51.76
N PHE A 3 -9.94 -17.32 -51.18
CA PHE A 3 -9.65 -15.89 -51.22
C PHE A 3 -9.22 -15.49 -52.64
N PRO A 4 -9.43 -14.22 -53.02
CA PRO A 4 -8.48 -13.53 -53.86
C PRO A 4 -7.88 -12.34 -53.11
N MET A 5 -6.55 -12.31 -53.07
CA MET A 5 -5.77 -11.09 -52.89
C MET A 5 -5.37 -10.59 -54.27
N THR A 6 -5.63 -9.31 -54.57
CA THR A 6 -4.72 -8.43 -55.31
C THR A 6 -5.20 -6.99 -55.24
N GLY A 7 -4.28 -6.06 -54.96
CA GLY A 7 -4.50 -4.62 -55.10
C GLY A 7 -3.70 -3.78 -54.10
N LYS A 8 -2.41 -3.58 -54.37
CA LYS A 8 -1.53 -2.63 -53.65
C LYS A 8 -1.65 -1.23 -54.28
N LEU A 9 -1.78 -0.19 -53.46
CA LEU A 9 -1.41 1.21 -53.75
C LEU A 9 -1.31 1.90 -52.37
N LEU A 10 -0.13 1.98 -51.75
CA LEU A 10 0.89 3.04 -51.83
C LEU A 10 0.37 4.43 -51.44
N ASP A 11 1.12 5.02 -50.50
CA ASP A 11 0.97 6.34 -49.86
C ASP A 11 -0.26 6.43 -48.94
N GLU A 12 -0.16 6.79 -47.66
CA GLU A 12 0.57 7.92 -47.09
C GLU A 12 0.99 7.59 -45.65
N LYS A 13 2.24 7.90 -45.29
CA LYS A 13 2.63 8.17 -43.90
C LYS A 13 2.16 9.60 -43.57
N PRO A 14 1.31 9.81 -42.55
CA PRO A 14 1.33 11.05 -41.79
C PRO A 14 2.18 10.78 -40.55
N GLU A 15 3.46 11.13 -40.58
CA GLU A 15 3.94 12.41 -40.02
C GLU A 15 3.57 12.53 -38.54
N GLU A 16 4.50 12.02 -37.74
CA GLU A 16 4.91 12.47 -36.41
C GLU A 16 4.27 13.80 -35.98
N ILE A 17 3.13 13.71 -35.29
CA ILE A 17 2.62 14.82 -34.48
C ILE A 17 3.37 14.76 -33.16
N VAL A 18 4.55 15.39 -33.14
CA VAL A 18 5.20 15.84 -31.89
C VAL A 18 4.30 16.92 -31.28
N ALA A 19 3.33 16.48 -30.49
CA ALA A 19 2.69 17.35 -29.52
C ALA A 19 3.74 17.65 -28.45
N VAL A 20 4.40 18.80 -28.62
CA VAL A 20 5.22 19.43 -27.59
C VAL A 20 4.26 19.78 -26.44
N PHE A 21 4.13 18.88 -25.48
CA PHE A 21 3.56 19.18 -24.18
C PHE A 21 4.67 19.84 -23.37
N ASP A 22 4.83 21.14 -23.62
CA ASP A 22 5.48 22.06 -22.68
C ASP A 22 4.41 22.46 -21.66
N GLU A 23 4.21 21.57 -20.69
CA GLU A 23 3.66 21.95 -19.40
C GLU A 23 4.77 21.58 -18.40
N ASP A 24 5.63 22.56 -18.12
CA ASP A 24 6.42 22.64 -16.90
C ASP A 24 5.44 22.55 -15.72
N ASP A 25 5.12 21.33 -15.30
CA ASP A 25 4.58 21.04 -13.98
C ASP A 25 5.79 20.66 -13.10
N ASP A 26 6.48 21.71 -12.68
CA ASP A 26 7.43 21.70 -11.57
C ASP A 26 6.63 21.48 -10.28
N ASP A 27 6.07 20.29 -10.11
CA ASP A 27 5.59 19.83 -8.81
C ASP A 27 6.78 19.20 -8.10
N ASP A 28 7.54 20.10 -7.51
CA ASP A 28 8.51 19.91 -6.45
C ASP A 28 7.86 19.18 -5.26
N ASP A 29 7.62 17.88 -5.39
CA ASP A 29 7.34 16.98 -4.28
C ASP A 29 8.66 16.42 -3.72
N GLU A 30 9.66 17.29 -3.53
CA GLU A 30 10.77 17.07 -2.60
C GLU A 30 10.28 17.25 -1.15
N GLU A 31 9.40 16.39 -0.66
CA GLU A 31 9.39 16.16 0.79
C GLU A 31 8.85 14.79 1.18
N GLN A 32 9.68 14.07 1.94
CA GLN A 32 9.33 12.93 2.81
C GLN A 32 9.46 11.51 2.23
N ASN A 33 10.59 11.17 1.60
CA ASN A 33 11.09 9.78 1.58
C ASN A 33 12.07 9.47 2.75
N SER A 34 12.11 10.28 3.79
CA SER A 34 13.04 10.15 4.92
C SER A 34 12.53 9.28 6.08
N GLY A 35 11.36 8.64 5.96
CA GLY A 35 10.74 7.90 7.07
C GLY A 35 11.01 6.39 7.12
N TRP A 36 11.49 5.78 6.01
CA TRP A 36 11.67 4.32 5.93
C TRP A 36 13.09 3.85 6.27
N ASP A 37 14.07 4.76 6.32
CA ASP A 37 15.49 4.45 6.55
C ASP A 37 15.87 4.44 8.05
N GLU A 38 14.91 4.78 8.93
CA GLU A 38 15.07 4.77 10.39
C GLU A 38 14.30 3.62 11.07
N TRP A 39 14.04 2.50 10.39
CA TRP A 39 13.82 1.24 11.09
C TRP A 39 15.15 0.83 11.73
N LYS A 40 15.50 1.50 12.84
CA LYS A 40 16.58 1.04 13.71
C LYS A 40 16.24 -0.38 14.11
N ASP A 41 17.12 -1.28 13.70
CA ASP A 41 17.20 -2.62 14.26
C ASP A 41 17.59 -2.42 15.73
N ASP A 42 16.59 -2.16 16.58
CA ASP A 42 16.74 -2.15 18.01
C ASP A 42 16.93 -3.61 18.41
N ASP A 43 18.17 -4.07 18.25
CA ASP A 43 18.73 -5.31 18.81
C ASP A 43 18.84 -5.24 20.35
N GLY A 44 18.10 -4.34 20.99
CA GLY A 44 17.90 -4.29 22.44
C GLY A 44 16.84 -5.31 22.82
N ASP A 45 17.26 -6.39 23.49
CA ASP A 45 16.44 -7.46 24.09
C ASP A 45 15.12 -7.77 23.35
N ALA A 46 15.13 -8.82 22.53
CA ALA A 46 13.94 -9.37 21.88
C ALA A 46 12.77 -9.69 22.84
N ASP A 47 13.04 -9.70 24.15
CA ASP A 47 12.10 -9.95 25.24
C ASP A 47 11.22 -8.73 25.62
N GLU A 48 11.49 -7.51 25.12
CA GLU A 48 10.68 -6.30 25.40
C GLU A 48 9.95 -5.72 24.17
N ARG A 49 9.62 -6.54 23.17
CA ARG A 49 8.79 -6.07 22.04
C ARG A 49 7.33 -5.86 22.44
N GLU A 50 7.01 -4.65 22.88
CA GLU A 50 5.66 -4.22 23.20
C GLU A 50 4.82 -3.99 21.91
N CYS A 51 3.60 -4.51 21.89
CA CYS A 51 2.62 -4.32 20.82
C CYS A 51 1.72 -3.12 21.16
N LEU A 52 1.76 -2.06 20.37
CA LEU A 52 0.94 -0.85 20.57
C LEU A 52 -0.48 -1.03 19.99
N CYS A 53 -1.48 -0.40 20.62
CA CYS A 53 -2.85 -0.41 20.11
C CYS A 53 -2.97 0.27 18.75
N LEU A 54 -3.95 -0.17 17.98
CA LEU A 54 -4.32 0.50 16.73
C LEU A 54 -5.09 1.82 16.98
N PHE A 55 -5.71 1.98 18.15
CA PHE A 55 -6.66 3.08 18.43
C PHE A 55 -6.33 3.91 19.67
N CYS A 56 -5.36 3.49 20.50
CA CYS A 56 -4.99 4.18 21.73
C CYS A 56 -3.51 3.98 22.10
N ASP A 57 -3.07 4.60 23.19
CA ASP A 57 -1.66 4.56 23.62
C ASP A 57 -1.31 3.36 24.52
N LEU A 58 -2.24 2.42 24.69
CA LEU A 58 -2.00 1.21 25.48
C LEU A 58 -1.12 0.22 24.73
N LYS A 59 -0.32 -0.53 25.50
CA LYS A 59 0.65 -1.51 25.00
C LYS A 59 0.44 -2.87 25.64
N TRP A 60 0.76 -3.93 24.90
CA TRP A 60 0.66 -5.32 25.35
C TRP A 60 1.91 -6.11 25.03
N SER A 61 2.23 -7.10 25.87
CA SER A 61 3.33 -8.04 25.64
C SER A 61 3.00 -9.17 24.65
N SER A 62 1.76 -9.25 24.17
CA SER A 62 1.30 -10.27 23.23
C SER A 62 0.34 -9.69 22.20
N VAL A 63 0.54 -10.07 20.94
CA VAL A 63 -0.33 -9.73 19.81
C VAL A 63 -1.76 -10.23 20.04
N ASN A 64 -1.94 -11.41 20.66
CA ASN A 64 -3.27 -11.92 21.00
C ASN A 64 -3.99 -11.00 22.00
N ALA A 65 -3.29 -10.57 23.06
CA ALA A 65 -3.85 -9.65 24.05
C ALA A 65 -4.20 -8.28 23.46
N LEU A 66 -3.37 -7.78 22.53
CA LEU A 66 -3.66 -6.59 21.74
C LEU A 66 -4.97 -6.74 20.95
N PHE A 67 -5.14 -7.84 20.19
CA PHE A 67 -6.34 -8.03 19.37
C PHE A 67 -7.60 -8.27 20.22
N ASP A 68 -7.50 -8.97 21.35
CA ASP A 68 -8.61 -9.12 22.29
C ASP A 68 -9.04 -7.76 22.88
N HIS A 69 -8.09 -6.88 23.16
CA HIS A 69 -8.39 -5.51 23.57
C HIS A 69 -9.07 -4.72 22.45
N CYS A 70 -8.55 -4.78 21.21
CA CYS A 70 -9.18 -4.13 20.06
C CYS A 70 -10.63 -4.59 19.86
N ALA A 71 -10.90 -5.88 20.02
CA ALA A 71 -12.25 -6.44 19.88
C ALA A 71 -13.19 -5.98 21.00
N SER A 72 -12.73 -5.96 22.25
CA SER A 72 -13.56 -5.64 23.42
C SER A 72 -13.74 -4.14 23.67
N SER A 73 -12.70 -3.33 23.47
CA SER A 73 -12.68 -1.90 23.81
C SER A 73 -12.99 -0.99 22.62
N HIS A 74 -12.63 -1.43 21.41
CA HIS A 74 -12.80 -0.65 20.18
C HIS A 74 -13.79 -1.27 19.18
N ALA A 75 -14.44 -2.40 19.55
CA ALA A 75 -15.33 -3.17 18.68
C ALA A 75 -14.67 -3.53 17.33
N PHE A 76 -13.35 -3.73 17.34
CA PHE A 76 -12.55 -4.01 16.15
C PHE A 76 -11.99 -5.43 16.21
N ASP A 77 -12.65 -6.36 15.53
CA ASP A 77 -12.19 -7.75 15.39
C ASP A 77 -11.28 -7.87 14.16
N PHE A 78 -9.99 -7.63 14.36
CA PHE A 78 -8.98 -7.71 13.30
C PHE A 78 -8.96 -9.08 12.62
N ILE A 79 -9.00 -10.16 13.41
CA ILE A 79 -8.91 -11.53 12.90
C ILE A 79 -10.16 -11.89 12.09
N GLY A 80 -11.35 -11.46 12.56
CA GLY A 80 -12.60 -11.60 11.82
C GLY A 80 -12.57 -10.85 10.49
N ILE A 81 -12.11 -9.60 10.49
CA ILE A 81 -11.99 -8.77 9.28
C ILE A 81 -11.02 -9.42 8.29
N GLN A 82 -9.83 -9.80 8.75
CA GLN A 82 -8.81 -10.44 7.93
C GLN A 82 -9.37 -11.68 7.21
N ARG A 83 -10.11 -12.53 7.93
CA ARG A 83 -10.74 -13.74 7.36
C ARG A 83 -11.90 -13.42 6.43
N SER A 84 -12.71 -12.41 6.76
CA SER A 84 -13.88 -12.05 5.95
C SER A 84 -13.51 -11.44 4.59
N LEU A 85 -12.37 -10.74 4.54
CA LEU A 85 -11.85 -10.09 3.34
C LEU A 85 -10.75 -10.91 2.64
N ASP A 86 -10.41 -12.09 3.19
CA ASP A 86 -9.32 -12.97 2.71
C ASP A 86 -8.00 -12.21 2.49
N LEU A 87 -7.62 -11.38 3.47
CA LEU A 87 -6.45 -10.51 3.33
C LEU A 87 -5.16 -11.33 3.37
N SER A 88 -4.31 -11.14 2.36
CA SER A 88 -2.93 -11.60 2.40
C SER A 88 -2.13 -10.90 3.49
N PHE A 89 -0.93 -11.41 3.79
CA PHE A 89 -0.03 -10.82 4.79
C PHE A 89 0.19 -9.31 4.57
N TYR A 90 0.44 -8.90 3.32
CA TYR A 90 0.69 -7.50 3.00
C TYR A 90 -0.57 -6.64 3.11
N GLU A 91 -1.72 -7.17 2.72
CA GLU A 91 -3.00 -6.45 2.82
C GLU A 91 -3.45 -6.27 4.27
N ALA A 92 -3.17 -7.25 5.14
CA ALA A 92 -3.39 -7.15 6.58
C ALA A 92 -2.53 -6.04 7.21
N PHE A 93 -1.27 -5.92 6.78
CA PHE A 93 -0.40 -4.81 7.20
C PHE A 93 -0.90 -3.46 6.68
N LYS A 94 -1.35 -3.41 5.42
CA LYS A 94 -1.95 -2.20 4.84
C LYS A 94 -3.18 -1.75 5.63
N LEU A 95 -4.03 -2.69 6.05
CA LEU A 95 -5.18 -2.41 6.89
C LEU A 95 -4.76 -1.80 8.24
N ILE A 96 -3.74 -2.37 8.88
CA ILE A 96 -3.20 -1.84 10.15
C ILE A 96 -2.75 -0.38 9.96
N ASN A 97 -1.99 -0.09 8.90
CA ASN A 97 -1.53 1.26 8.62
C ASN A 97 -2.69 2.21 8.33
N TYR A 98 -3.65 1.76 7.52
CA TYR A 98 -4.85 2.54 7.21
C TYR A 98 -5.62 2.92 8.47
N VAL A 99 -5.80 1.98 9.41
CA VAL A 99 -6.49 2.23 10.69
C VAL A 99 -5.72 3.24 11.54
N ARG A 100 -4.39 3.13 11.60
CA ARG A 100 -3.54 4.03 12.40
C ARG A 100 -3.37 5.43 11.80
N SER A 101 -3.67 5.60 10.51
CA SER A 101 -3.57 6.88 9.81
C SER A 101 -4.89 7.67 9.78
N GLN A 102 -6.00 7.12 10.29
CA GLN A 102 -7.25 7.85 10.45
C GLN A 102 -7.25 8.63 11.77
#